data_AF-A0A838II85-F1
#
_entry.id   AF-A0A838II85-F1
#
_cell.length_a   1.000
_cell.length_b   1.000
_cell.length_c   1.000
_cell.angle_alpha   90.00
_cell.angle_beta   90.00
_cell.angle_gamma   90.00
#
_symmetry.space_group_name_H-M   'P 1'
#
loop_
_entity.id
_entity.type
_entity.pdbx_description
1 polymer ?
#
loop_
_entity_poly.entity_id
_entity_poly.type
_entity_poly.pdbx_seq_one_letter_code
_entity_poly.pdbx_strand_id
1 'polypeptide(L)'
;MVDSQRLRSVPEGIQLVSEVAAILSRSHGGTTHVLEIVSYFPVDVDSAGRILEGLEEFQGVKRVQKDSICYYELENPDLFSLREIDIEKEEHLDDAAGFMRALSTLKKDEDWVKKVREQHELLQIAAGAKSRTIELSHFTSRSDIASAKIQSILNDFAAEGYISISYDENNDTLNYTFPQFAYPKRRMQHNLSLLERVETKNPVRPTLWLYVVVAAIILLGIIIFSRL
;
A
#
# COMPACT_ATOMS: atom_id res chain seq x y z
N MET A 1 -8.39 -3.69 14.04
CA MET A 1 -7.42 -2.77 13.42
C MET A 1 -6.18 -3.56 13.13
N VAL A 2 -5.98 -3.96 11.87
CA VAL A 2 -4.76 -4.66 11.46
C VAL A 2 -3.56 -3.75 11.63
N ASP A 3 -2.47 -4.36 12.09
CA ASP A 3 -1.19 -3.71 12.24
C ASP A 3 -0.54 -3.51 10.86
N SER A 4 -0.90 -2.41 10.19
CA SER A 4 -0.29 -1.99 8.92
C SER A 4 1.22 -1.71 9.06
N GLN A 5 1.76 -1.67 10.29
CA GLN A 5 3.20 -1.63 10.56
C GLN A 5 3.92 -2.92 10.12
N ARG A 6 3.18 -4.00 9.86
CA ARG A 6 3.78 -5.25 9.37
C ARG A 6 4.43 -5.14 8.00
N LEU A 7 3.99 -4.22 7.13
CA LEU A 7 4.70 -3.97 5.86
C LEU A 7 6.02 -3.21 6.08
N ARG A 8 6.07 -2.36 7.11
CA ARG A 8 7.27 -1.63 7.54
C ARG A 8 8.37 -2.55 8.07
N SER A 9 8.03 -3.73 8.55
CA SER A 9 9.00 -4.72 9.07
C SER A 9 9.43 -5.76 8.04
N VAL A 10 9.00 -5.63 6.78
CA VAL A 10 9.36 -6.52 5.68
C VAL A 10 10.47 -5.84 4.87
N PRO A 11 11.74 -6.30 4.95
CA PRO A 11 12.87 -5.64 4.29
C PRO A 11 12.66 -5.45 2.78
N GLU A 12 12.04 -6.43 2.13
CA GLU A 12 11.71 -6.36 0.70
C GLU A 12 10.65 -5.31 0.39
N GLY A 13 9.66 -5.10 1.27
CA GLY A 13 8.67 -4.03 1.09
C GLY A 13 9.32 -2.65 1.16
N ILE A 14 10.25 -2.46 2.09
CA ILE A 14 11.04 -1.24 2.20
C ILE A 14 11.88 -1.04 0.93
N GLN A 15 12.58 -2.09 0.48
CA GLN A 15 13.39 -2.05 -0.74
C GLN A 15 12.57 -1.64 -1.95
N LEU A 16 11.43 -2.30 -2.20
CA LEU A 16 10.59 -2.04 -3.38
C LEU A 16 10.02 -0.63 -3.37
N VAL A 17 9.50 -0.17 -2.22
CA VAL A 17 8.98 1.20 -2.08
C VAL A 17 10.09 2.23 -2.27
N SER A 18 11.29 1.99 -1.74
CA SER A 18 12.46 2.86 -1.92
C SER A 18 12.89 2.93 -3.39
N GLU A 19 12.88 1.78 -4.08
CA GLU A 19 13.25 1.67 -5.49
C GLU A 19 12.28 2.46 -6.38
N VAL A 20 10.96 2.29 -6.17
CA VAL A 20 9.93 3.06 -6.87
C VAL A 20 10.02 4.55 -6.52
N ALA A 21 10.22 4.90 -5.25
CA ALA A 21 10.39 6.28 -4.80
C ALA A 21 11.57 6.96 -5.51
N ALA A 22 12.70 6.26 -5.66
CA ALA A 22 13.88 6.76 -6.37
C ALA A 22 13.63 6.97 -7.86
N ILE A 23 12.98 6.03 -8.53
CA ILE A 23 12.68 6.14 -9.97
C ILE A 23 11.74 7.31 -10.25
N LEU A 24 10.70 7.47 -9.42
CA LEU A 24 9.78 8.61 -9.49
C LEU A 24 10.50 9.93 -9.18
N SER A 25 11.34 9.96 -8.15
CA SER A 25 12.12 11.13 -7.78
C SER A 25 13.01 11.61 -8.93
N ARG A 26 13.69 10.70 -9.65
CA ARG A 26 14.48 11.04 -10.85
C ARG A 26 13.64 11.68 -11.94
N SER A 27 12.41 11.20 -12.12
CA SER A 27 11.49 11.66 -13.17
C SER A 27 10.89 13.03 -12.85
N HIS A 28 10.76 13.38 -11.56
CA HIS A 28 10.07 14.57 -11.07
C HIS A 28 11.00 15.59 -10.38
N GLY A 29 12.28 15.62 -10.76
CA GLY A 29 13.20 16.66 -10.31
C GLY A 29 13.60 16.57 -8.83
N GLY A 30 13.76 15.35 -8.32
CA GLY A 30 14.33 15.07 -7.00
C GLY A 30 13.31 14.83 -5.88
N THR A 31 12.01 14.94 -6.17
CA THR A 31 10.96 14.66 -5.18
C THR A 31 9.93 13.66 -5.66
N THR A 32 9.38 12.88 -4.73
CA THR A 32 8.29 11.94 -4.95
C THR A 32 7.18 12.15 -3.93
N HIS A 33 5.98 11.63 -4.22
CA HIS A 33 4.81 11.78 -3.37
C HIS A 33 4.20 10.43 -3.00
N VAL A 34 3.67 10.29 -1.78
CA VAL A 34 3.12 9.01 -1.29
C VAL A 34 2.03 8.45 -2.20
N LEU A 35 1.10 9.31 -2.65
CA LEU A 35 -0.03 8.91 -3.49
C LEU A 35 0.39 8.51 -4.90
N GLU A 36 1.56 8.98 -5.34
CA GLU A 36 2.14 8.53 -6.59
C GLU A 36 2.75 7.14 -6.42
N ILE A 37 3.53 6.95 -5.35
CA ILE A 37 4.16 5.67 -5.01
C ILE A 37 3.10 4.58 -4.82
N VAL A 38 2.05 4.85 -4.04
CA VAL A 38 0.99 3.85 -3.77
C VAL A 38 0.30 3.39 -5.06
N SER A 39 0.32 4.18 -6.13
CA SER A 39 -0.24 3.78 -7.42
C SER A 39 0.48 2.58 -8.05
N TYR A 40 1.69 2.23 -7.58
CA TYR A 40 2.49 1.10 -8.05
C TYR A 40 2.45 -0.12 -7.10
N PHE A 41 1.63 -0.08 -6.05
CA PHE A 41 1.56 -1.16 -5.06
C PHE A 41 0.12 -1.50 -4.68
N PRO A 42 -0.21 -2.77 -4.41
CA PRO A 42 -1.53 -3.18 -3.95
C PRO A 42 -1.69 -3.02 -2.41
N VAL A 43 -1.51 -1.80 -1.90
CA VAL A 43 -1.51 -1.48 -0.46
C VAL A 43 -2.28 -0.20 -0.17
N ASP A 44 -2.66 0.01 1.09
CA ASP A 44 -3.27 1.28 1.49
C ASP A 44 -2.21 2.39 1.61
N VAL A 45 -2.66 3.64 1.49
CA VAL A 45 -1.81 4.84 1.52
C VAL A 45 -0.97 4.91 2.78
N ASP A 46 -1.53 4.53 3.93
CA ASP A 46 -0.81 4.60 5.21
C ASP A 46 0.39 3.64 5.21
N SER A 47 0.25 2.44 4.66
CA SER A 47 1.37 1.49 4.59
C SER A 47 2.53 2.04 3.74
N ALA A 48 2.25 2.64 2.59
CA ALA A 48 3.28 3.28 1.78
C ALA A 48 3.91 4.49 2.50
N GLY A 49 3.07 5.34 3.12
CA GLY A 49 3.52 6.52 3.86
C GLY A 49 4.41 6.20 5.04
N ARG A 50 4.04 5.19 5.83
CA ARG A 50 4.88 4.71 6.92
C ARG A 50 6.22 4.20 6.38
N ILE A 51 6.27 3.46 5.29
CA ILE A 51 7.57 3.02 4.74
C ILE A 51 8.45 4.22 4.37
N LEU A 52 7.90 5.25 3.70
CA LEU A 52 8.65 6.45 3.34
C LEU A 52 9.12 7.28 4.53
N GLU A 53 8.28 7.46 5.55
CA GLU A 53 8.70 8.08 6.81
C GLU A 53 9.90 7.34 7.43
N GLY A 54 9.93 6.01 7.33
CA GLY A 54 11.07 5.22 7.80
C GLY A 54 12.34 5.44 6.98
N LEU A 55 12.20 5.86 5.71
CA LEU A 55 13.36 6.20 4.87
C LEU A 55 14.04 7.49 5.31
N GLU A 56 13.37 8.37 6.06
CA GLU A 56 13.97 9.60 6.62
C GLU A 56 15.15 9.30 7.57
N GLU A 57 15.25 8.08 8.09
CA GLU A 57 16.39 7.63 8.91
C GLU A 57 17.66 7.41 8.06
N PHE A 58 17.54 7.30 6.74
CA PHE A 58 18.67 7.11 5.83
C PHE A 58 19.24 8.46 5.36
N GLN A 59 20.56 8.52 5.21
CA GLN A 59 21.25 9.72 4.74
C GLN A 59 20.76 10.12 3.33
N GLY A 60 20.34 11.37 3.18
CA GLY A 60 19.93 11.93 1.90
C GLY A 60 18.45 11.76 1.55
N VAL A 61 17.62 11.28 2.49
CA VAL A 61 16.16 11.30 2.36
C VAL A 61 15.59 12.37 3.30
N LYS A 62 14.74 13.26 2.78
CA LYS A 62 14.14 14.34 3.56
C LYS A 62 12.68 14.52 3.22
N ARG A 63 11.86 14.68 4.26
CA ARG A 63 10.48 15.16 4.11
C ARG A 63 10.49 16.66 3.85
N VAL A 64 9.85 17.09 2.76
CA VAL A 64 9.75 18.49 2.36
C VAL A 64 8.29 18.88 2.14
N GLN A 65 7.89 20.07 2.57
CA GLN A 65 6.53 20.57 2.40
C GLN A 65 6.50 21.60 1.26
N LYS A 66 5.61 21.40 0.28
CA LYS A 66 5.36 22.32 -0.84
C LYS A 66 3.86 22.56 -0.93
N ASP A 67 3.44 23.82 -0.85
CA ASP A 67 2.01 24.22 -0.90
C ASP A 67 1.12 23.44 0.09
N SER A 68 1.60 23.29 1.32
CA SER A 68 0.99 22.50 2.40
C SER A 68 0.92 20.99 2.17
N ILE A 69 1.42 20.48 1.04
CA ILE A 69 1.48 19.05 0.70
C ILE A 69 2.89 18.51 0.99
N CYS A 70 2.95 17.30 1.53
CA CYS A 70 4.15 16.60 1.91
C CYS A 70 4.75 15.80 0.74
N TYR A 71 6.01 16.05 0.42
CA TYR A 71 6.80 15.27 -0.53
C TYR A 71 8.04 14.69 0.15
N TYR A 72 8.65 13.70 -0.49
CA TYR A 72 9.93 13.12 -0.07
C TYR A 72 10.99 13.46 -1.11
N GLU A 73 12.03 14.15 -0.67
CA GLU A 73 13.22 14.44 -1.45
C GLU A 73 14.25 13.32 -1.23
N LEU A 74 14.80 12.81 -2.33
CA LEU A 74 15.89 11.84 -2.32
C LEU A 74 17.09 12.49 -3.01
N GLU A 75 18.08 12.93 -2.22
CA GLU A 75 19.26 13.65 -2.71
C GLU A 75 20.08 12.81 -3.70
N ASN A 76 20.20 11.50 -3.43
CA ASN A 76 20.89 10.54 -4.29
C ASN A 76 19.98 9.32 -4.56
N PRO A 77 19.03 9.40 -5.50
CA PRO A 77 18.08 8.33 -5.79
C PRO A 77 18.75 7.00 -6.16
N ASP A 78 19.94 7.05 -6.76
CA ASP A 78 20.68 5.88 -7.25
C ASP A 78 21.13 4.94 -6.12
N LEU A 79 21.19 5.41 -4.87
CA LEU A 79 21.45 4.56 -3.70
C LEU A 79 20.31 3.56 -3.43
N PHE A 80 19.11 3.85 -3.92
CA PHE A 80 17.89 3.06 -3.65
C PHE A 80 17.39 2.30 -4.87
N SER A 81 17.89 2.61 -6.08
CA SER A 81 17.57 1.92 -7.33
C SER A 81 18.85 1.33 -7.92
N LEU A 82 19.23 0.15 -7.40
CA LEU A 82 20.47 -0.55 -7.75
C LEU A 82 20.38 -1.32 -9.08
N ARG A 83 19.19 -1.43 -9.66
CA ARG A 83 18.91 -2.09 -10.94
C ARG A 83 18.03 -1.19 -11.81
N GLU A 84 18.21 -1.32 -13.12
CA GLU A 84 17.29 -0.73 -14.10
C GLU A 84 16.02 -1.59 -14.12
N ILE A 85 14.91 -1.00 -13.68
CA ILE A 85 13.59 -1.62 -13.73
C ILE A 85 12.60 -0.66 -14.39
N ASP A 86 11.70 -1.22 -15.18
CA ASP A 86 10.60 -0.49 -15.78
C ASP A 86 9.36 -0.57 -14.86
N ILE A 87 9.18 0.44 -14.01
CA ILE A 87 8.02 0.51 -13.09
C ILE A 87 6.69 0.66 -13.82
N GLU A 88 6.68 1.10 -15.08
CA GLU A 88 5.47 1.18 -15.90
C GLU A 88 5.04 -0.19 -16.43
N LYS A 89 6.00 -1.12 -16.56
CA LYS A 89 5.74 -2.55 -16.77
C LYS A 89 5.61 -3.34 -15.47
N GLU A 90 5.72 -2.66 -14.33
CA GLU A 90 5.56 -3.24 -12.99
C GLU A 90 6.62 -4.30 -12.66
N GLU A 91 7.79 -4.21 -13.29
CA GLU A 91 8.91 -5.16 -13.14
C GLU A 91 9.44 -5.24 -11.69
N HIS A 92 9.20 -4.20 -10.88
CA HIS A 92 9.53 -4.23 -9.45
C HIS A 92 8.77 -5.32 -8.68
N LEU A 93 7.62 -5.79 -9.19
CA LEU A 93 6.79 -6.80 -8.52
C LEU A 93 7.06 -8.24 -8.97
N ASP A 94 7.84 -8.47 -10.04
CA ASP A 94 8.02 -9.80 -10.64
C ASP A 94 8.71 -10.80 -9.69
N ASP A 95 9.66 -10.34 -8.89
CA ASP A 95 10.42 -11.15 -7.93
C ASP A 95 10.12 -10.82 -6.45
N ALA A 96 8.97 -10.18 -6.19
CA ALA A 96 8.61 -9.63 -4.88
C ALA A 96 8.01 -10.66 -3.90
N ALA A 97 8.60 -11.85 -3.76
CA ALA A 97 7.95 -13.00 -3.11
C ALA A 97 7.66 -12.82 -1.61
N GLY A 98 8.55 -12.17 -0.86
CA GLY A 98 8.35 -11.86 0.55
C GLY A 98 7.38 -10.69 0.76
N PHE A 99 7.38 -9.69 -0.11
CA PHE A 99 6.34 -8.66 -0.15
C PHE A 99 4.96 -9.27 -0.39
N MET A 100 4.82 -10.16 -1.38
CA MET A 100 3.57 -10.90 -1.63
C MET A 100 3.13 -11.75 -0.45
N ARG A 101 4.08 -12.35 0.29
CA ARG A 101 3.78 -13.09 1.52
C ARG A 101 3.27 -12.16 2.63
N ALA A 102 3.83 -10.97 2.77
CA ALA A 102 3.35 -9.98 3.73
C ALA A 102 1.92 -9.53 3.40
N LEU A 103 1.65 -9.22 2.12
CA LEU A 103 0.30 -8.91 1.63
C LEU A 103 -0.69 -10.04 1.93
N SER A 104 -0.28 -11.30 1.79
CA SER A 104 -1.16 -12.46 2.08
C SER A 104 -1.61 -12.53 3.53
N THR A 105 -0.81 -11.96 4.43
CA THR A 105 -1.13 -11.89 5.85
C THR A 105 -2.11 -10.75 6.12
N LEU A 106 -1.91 -9.60 5.49
CA LEU A 106 -2.81 -8.45 5.63
C LEU A 106 -4.18 -8.69 5.00
N LYS A 107 -4.22 -9.37 3.84
CA LYS A 107 -5.44 -9.74 3.12
C LYS A 107 -6.44 -10.55 3.97
N LYS A 108 -6.01 -11.18 5.06
CA LYS A 108 -6.89 -11.89 6.00
C LYS A 108 -7.88 -10.96 6.72
N ASP A 109 -7.61 -9.65 6.73
CA ASP A 109 -8.52 -8.63 7.22
C ASP A 109 -9.33 -8.05 6.05
N GLU A 110 -10.62 -8.39 6.01
CA GLU A 110 -11.55 -7.92 4.98
C GLU A 110 -11.74 -6.40 5.02
N ASP A 111 -11.67 -5.78 6.20
CA ASP A 111 -11.79 -4.32 6.33
C ASP A 111 -10.57 -3.63 5.72
N TRP A 112 -9.38 -4.22 5.88
CA TRP A 112 -8.17 -3.73 5.22
C TRP A 112 -8.27 -3.86 3.69
N VAL A 113 -8.70 -5.02 3.18
CA VAL A 113 -8.89 -5.22 1.73
C VAL A 113 -9.90 -4.21 1.16
N LYS A 114 -11.00 -3.97 1.88
CA LYS A 114 -12.00 -2.97 1.51
C LYS A 114 -11.39 -1.57 1.49
N LYS A 115 -10.64 -1.19 2.53
CA LYS A 115 -9.92 0.09 2.61
C LYS A 115 -8.99 0.29 1.41
N VAL A 116 -8.18 -0.71 1.05
CA VAL A 116 -7.28 -0.65 -0.12
C VAL A 116 -8.07 -0.37 -1.39
N ARG A 117 -9.16 -1.10 -1.64
CA ARG A 117 -10.00 -0.89 -2.82
C ARG A 117 -10.59 0.51 -2.88
N GLU A 118 -11.19 0.97 -1.77
CA GLU A 118 -11.79 2.30 -1.67
C GLU A 118 -10.75 3.41 -1.92
N GLN A 119 -9.58 3.32 -1.31
CA GLN A 119 -8.51 4.30 -1.52
C GLN A 119 -8.01 4.30 -2.96
N HIS A 120 -7.78 3.12 -3.55
CA HIS A 120 -7.34 3.00 -4.94
C HIS A 120 -8.35 3.59 -5.93
N GLU A 121 -9.65 3.40 -5.68
CA GLU A 121 -10.71 4.00 -6.49
C GLU A 121 -10.69 5.52 -6.40
N LEU A 122 -10.61 6.08 -5.19
CA LEU A 122 -10.54 7.53 -5.00
C LEU A 122 -9.29 8.15 -5.64
N LEU A 123 -8.14 7.47 -5.56
CA LEU A 123 -6.91 7.90 -6.21
C LEU A 123 -7.01 7.88 -7.73
N GLN A 124 -7.67 6.88 -8.30
CA GLN A 124 -7.90 6.81 -9.74
C GLN A 124 -8.83 7.93 -10.21
N ILE A 125 -9.87 8.24 -9.44
CA ILE A 125 -10.76 9.37 -9.70
C ILE A 125 -9.96 10.69 -9.65
N ALA A 126 -9.14 10.87 -8.61
CA ALA A 126 -8.32 12.08 -8.44
C ALA A 126 -7.30 12.25 -9.57
N ALA A 127 -6.58 11.18 -9.96
CA ALA A 127 -5.62 11.22 -11.05
C ALA A 127 -6.27 11.49 -12.42
N GLY A 128 -7.54 11.09 -12.60
CA GLY A 128 -8.32 11.35 -13.82
C GLY A 128 -9.01 12.71 -13.86
N ALA A 129 -8.93 13.52 -12.79
CA ALA A 129 -9.57 14.81 -12.74
C ALA A 129 -8.84 15.85 -13.62
N LYS A 130 -9.61 16.78 -14.21
CA LYS A 130 -9.06 17.87 -15.03
C LYS A 130 -8.31 18.92 -14.20
N SER A 131 -8.61 18.99 -12.92
CA SER A 131 -8.05 19.94 -11.95
C SER A 131 -7.47 19.16 -10.79
N ARG A 132 -6.41 19.69 -10.18
CA ARG A 132 -5.81 19.15 -8.95
C ARG A 132 -6.66 19.44 -7.72
N THR A 133 -7.45 20.51 -7.76
CA THR A 133 -8.43 20.87 -6.74
C THR A 133 -9.78 20.28 -7.12
N ILE A 134 -10.30 19.41 -6.27
CA ILE A 134 -11.43 18.54 -6.55
C ILE A 134 -12.45 18.65 -5.42
N GLU A 135 -13.71 18.87 -5.77
CA GLU A 135 -14.82 18.88 -4.82
C GLU A 135 -15.22 17.46 -4.40
N LEU A 136 -15.82 17.32 -3.20
CA LEU A 136 -16.41 16.06 -2.76
C LEU A 136 -17.43 15.49 -3.77
N SER A 137 -18.22 16.39 -4.39
CA SER A 137 -19.24 16.07 -5.39
C SER A 137 -18.67 15.31 -6.61
N HIS A 138 -17.41 15.57 -6.95
CA HIS A 138 -16.72 14.93 -8.05
C HIS A 138 -16.48 13.44 -7.79
N PHE A 139 -16.14 13.09 -6.55
CA PHE A 139 -15.94 11.71 -6.13
C PHE A 139 -17.26 10.97 -6.01
N THR A 140 -18.26 11.56 -5.35
CA THR A 140 -19.57 10.93 -5.14
C THR A 140 -20.35 10.66 -6.43
N SER A 141 -20.04 11.39 -7.51
CA SER A 141 -20.64 11.16 -8.83
C SER A 141 -19.94 10.06 -9.66
N ARG A 142 -18.79 9.56 -9.19
CA ARG A 142 -17.92 8.59 -9.90
C ARG A 142 -17.65 7.31 -9.09
N SER A 143 -18.20 7.23 -7.89
CA SER A 143 -17.98 6.14 -6.95
C SER A 143 -19.28 5.82 -6.24
N ASP A 144 -19.51 4.54 -5.94
CA ASP A 144 -20.62 4.08 -5.12
C ASP A 144 -20.30 4.16 -3.60
N ILE A 145 -19.11 4.65 -3.24
CA ILE A 145 -18.72 4.84 -1.84
C ILE A 145 -19.57 5.96 -1.22
N ALA A 146 -20.09 5.71 -0.02
CA ALA A 146 -20.88 6.69 0.71
C ALA A 146 -20.10 8.00 0.92
N SER A 147 -20.75 9.16 0.71
CA SER A 147 -20.10 10.47 0.79
C SER A 147 -19.34 10.71 2.10
N ALA A 148 -19.92 10.32 3.24
CA ALA A 148 -19.29 10.42 4.55
C ALA A 148 -17.99 9.58 4.64
N LYS A 149 -17.95 8.43 3.97
CA LYS A 149 -16.75 7.57 3.92
C LYS A 149 -15.68 8.15 3.00
N ILE A 150 -16.07 8.71 1.85
CA ILE A 150 -15.14 9.44 0.97
C ILE A 150 -14.50 10.59 1.74
N GLN A 151 -15.31 11.43 2.38
CA GLN A 151 -14.83 12.57 3.16
C GLN A 151 -13.91 12.13 4.30
N SER A 152 -14.23 11.03 5.00
CA SER A 152 -13.35 10.46 6.02
C SER A 152 -11.97 10.10 5.45
N ILE A 153 -11.91 9.37 4.32
CA ILE A 153 -10.64 8.97 3.70
C ILE A 153 -9.82 10.19 3.25
N LEU A 154 -10.48 11.18 2.64
CA LEU A 154 -9.81 12.40 2.19
C LEU A 154 -9.30 13.23 3.38
N ASN A 155 -10.06 13.30 4.47
CA ASN A 155 -9.61 13.96 5.69
C ASN A 155 -8.41 13.24 6.31
N ASP A 156 -8.37 11.91 6.28
CA ASP A 156 -7.20 11.13 6.73
C ASP A 156 -5.97 11.48 5.89
N PHE A 157 -6.11 11.55 4.56
CA PHE A 157 -5.02 11.97 3.67
C PHE A 157 -4.54 13.40 3.96
N ALA A 158 -5.45 14.31 4.26
CA ALA A 158 -5.12 15.69 4.58
C ALA A 158 -4.44 15.82 5.95
N ALA A 159 -4.88 15.05 6.94
CA ALA A 159 -4.29 15.02 8.27
C ALA A 159 -2.82 14.55 8.24
N GLU A 160 -2.51 13.58 7.37
CA GLU A 160 -1.14 13.11 7.13
C GLU A 160 -0.34 14.06 6.20
N GLY A 161 -0.99 15.08 5.63
CA GLY A 161 -0.38 16.08 4.75
C GLY A 161 -0.18 15.62 3.30
N TYR A 162 -0.81 14.53 2.88
CA TYR A 162 -0.72 14.03 1.49
C TYR A 162 -1.57 14.82 0.49
N ILE A 163 -2.57 15.54 0.99
CA ILE A 163 -3.38 16.49 0.22
C ILE A 163 -3.64 17.71 1.09
N SER A 164 -4.07 18.82 0.50
CA SER A 164 -4.56 19.96 1.26
C SER A 164 -6.08 20.12 1.15
N ILE A 165 -6.69 20.64 2.20
CA ILE A 165 -8.13 20.94 2.25
C ILE A 165 -8.29 22.46 2.29
N SER A 166 -9.22 22.95 1.48
CA SER A 166 -9.66 24.34 1.51
C SER A 166 -11.19 24.39 1.49
N TYR A 167 -11.76 25.28 2.26
CA TYR A 167 -13.19 25.56 2.23
C TYR A 167 -13.45 26.81 1.39
N ASP A 168 -14.31 26.69 0.38
CA ASP A 168 -14.75 27.83 -0.41
C ASP A 168 -16.02 28.40 0.20
N GLU A 169 -15.87 29.51 0.93
CA GLU A 169 -16.96 30.21 1.60
C GLU A 169 -18.03 30.72 0.62
N ASN A 170 -17.67 30.98 -0.64
CA ASN A 170 -18.61 31.53 -1.61
C ASN A 170 -19.59 30.47 -2.12
N ASN A 171 -19.11 29.24 -2.26
CA ASN A 171 -19.88 28.13 -2.82
C ASN A 171 -20.34 27.14 -1.74
N ASP A 172 -19.93 27.32 -0.48
CA ASP A 172 -20.18 26.40 0.62
C ASP A 172 -19.69 24.97 0.30
N THR A 173 -18.51 24.87 -0.32
CA THR A 173 -17.93 23.60 -0.76
C THR A 173 -16.56 23.32 -0.17
N LEU A 174 -16.33 22.04 0.16
CA LEU A 174 -15.01 21.53 0.53
C LEU A 174 -14.26 21.08 -0.72
N ASN A 175 -13.06 21.62 -0.86
CA ASN A 175 -12.14 21.38 -1.95
C ASN A 175 -10.88 20.65 -1.45
N TYR A 176 -10.51 19.58 -2.13
CA TYR A 176 -9.34 18.76 -1.84
C TYR A 176 -8.32 18.95 -2.95
N THR A 177 -7.11 19.40 -2.62
CA THR A 177 -6.05 19.64 -3.59
C THR A 177 -5.00 18.53 -3.52
N PHE A 178 -4.86 17.82 -4.64
CA PHE A 178 -3.95 16.68 -4.77
C PHE A 178 -2.58 17.09 -5.34
N PRO A 179 -1.51 16.31 -5.09
CA PRO A 179 -0.32 16.30 -5.93
C PRO A 179 -0.70 16.01 -7.39
N GLN A 180 0.20 16.32 -8.33
CA GLN A 180 0.08 15.79 -9.68
C GLN A 180 0.65 14.38 -9.70
N PHE A 181 -0.12 13.41 -10.18
CA PHE A 181 0.32 12.02 -10.33
C PHE A 181 -0.54 11.31 -11.39
N ALA A 182 -0.01 10.24 -11.97
CA ALA A 182 -0.74 9.40 -12.91
C ALA A 182 -1.18 8.10 -12.24
N TYR A 183 -2.45 7.71 -12.44
CA TYR A 183 -2.92 6.39 -12.07
C TYR A 183 -3.80 5.76 -13.16
N PRO A 184 -3.18 5.23 -14.23
CA PRO A 184 -3.92 4.62 -15.33
C PRO A 184 -4.80 3.45 -14.85
N LYS A 185 -6.00 3.32 -15.44
CA LYS A 185 -6.95 2.25 -15.10
C LYS A 185 -6.32 0.85 -15.16
N ARG A 186 -5.42 0.62 -16.12
CA ARG A 186 -4.69 -0.66 -16.26
C ARG A 186 -3.84 -0.97 -15.01
N ARG A 187 -3.09 0.02 -14.50
CA ARG A 187 -2.24 -0.12 -13.30
C ARG A 187 -3.10 -0.39 -12.06
N MET A 188 -4.20 0.35 -11.91
CA MET A 188 -5.16 0.10 -10.82
C MET A 188 -5.72 -1.32 -10.88
N GLN A 189 -6.18 -1.76 -12.05
CA GLN A 189 -6.71 -3.12 -12.23
C GLN A 189 -5.66 -4.18 -11.93
N HIS A 190 -4.42 -3.97 -12.35
CA HIS A 190 -3.33 -4.88 -12.05
C HIS A 190 -3.08 -4.98 -10.54
N ASN A 191 -2.91 -3.86 -9.83
CA ASN A 191 -2.76 -3.84 -8.37
C ASN A 191 -3.89 -4.59 -7.66
N LEU A 192 -5.15 -4.31 -8.01
CA LEU A 192 -6.28 -5.00 -7.41
C LEU A 192 -6.31 -6.50 -7.75
N SER A 193 -5.88 -6.88 -8.96
CA SER A 193 -5.76 -8.29 -9.33
C SER A 193 -4.65 -9.01 -8.57
N LEU A 194 -3.54 -8.33 -8.24
CA LEU A 194 -2.49 -8.88 -7.39
C LEU A 194 -3.04 -9.13 -5.99
N LEU A 195 -3.74 -8.15 -5.43
CA LEU A 195 -4.41 -8.30 -4.14
C LEU A 195 -5.37 -9.50 -4.14
N GLU A 196 -6.10 -9.74 -5.24
CA GLU A 196 -6.99 -10.89 -5.41
C GLU A 196 -6.26 -12.23 -5.55
N ARG A 197 -5.14 -12.27 -6.29
CA ARG A 197 -4.35 -13.49 -6.55
C ARG A 197 -3.52 -13.95 -5.36
N VAL A 198 -3.13 -13.04 -4.47
CA VAL A 198 -2.36 -13.37 -3.29
C VAL A 198 -3.14 -14.39 -2.45
N GLU A 199 -2.71 -15.66 -2.46
CA GLU A 199 -3.34 -16.72 -1.70
C GLU A 199 -3.19 -16.45 -0.21
N THR A 200 -4.30 -16.41 0.53
CA THR A 200 -4.25 -16.46 1.99
C THR A 200 -3.77 -17.84 2.39
N LYS A 201 -2.45 -18.04 2.53
CA LYS A 201 -1.95 -19.24 3.20
C LYS A 201 -2.50 -19.20 4.63
N ASN A 202 -3.55 -19.98 4.86
CA ASN A 202 -3.87 -20.43 6.20
C ASN A 202 -2.57 -21.01 6.74
N PRO A 203 -2.04 -20.55 7.89
CA PRO A 203 -0.98 -21.29 8.52
C PRO A 203 -1.58 -22.68 8.72
N VAL A 204 -1.04 -23.68 8.03
CA VAL A 204 -1.30 -25.06 8.35
C VAL A 204 -0.76 -25.19 9.77
N ARG A 205 -1.62 -24.92 10.76
CA ARG A 205 -1.38 -25.41 12.11
C ARG A 205 -1.13 -26.88 11.88
N PRO A 206 0.03 -27.46 12.25
CA PRO A 206 0.11 -28.90 12.31
C PRO A 206 -1.05 -29.30 13.22
N THR A 207 -2.07 -29.91 12.62
CA THR A 207 -3.29 -30.23 13.34
C THR A 207 -2.84 -31.11 14.49
N LEU A 208 -3.24 -30.77 15.71
CA LEU A 208 -2.93 -31.56 16.92
C LEU A 208 -3.15 -33.07 16.69
N TRP A 209 -4.06 -33.42 15.78
CA TRP A 209 -4.28 -34.74 15.20
C TRP A 209 -3.03 -35.48 14.70
N LEU A 210 -2.05 -34.82 14.06
CA LEU A 210 -0.84 -35.49 13.60
C LEU A 210 -0.03 -36.02 14.80
N TYR A 211 0.09 -35.24 15.87
CA TYR A 211 0.75 -35.67 17.10
C TYR A 211 -0.04 -36.76 17.83
N VAL A 212 -1.37 -36.68 17.83
CA VAL A 212 -2.24 -37.72 18.42
C VAL A 212 -2.10 -39.05 17.65
N VAL A 213 -2.07 -39.02 16.32
CA VAL A 213 -1.90 -40.22 15.49
C VAL A 213 -0.52 -40.83 15.70
N VAL A 214 0.54 -40.02 15.73
CA VAL A 214 1.91 -40.50 16.02
C VAL A 214 1.99 -41.12 17.42
N ALA A 215 1.43 -40.46 18.43
CA ALA A 215 1.39 -40.99 19.80
C ALA A 215 0.61 -42.31 19.88
N ALA A 216 -0.53 -42.41 19.20
CA ALA A 216 -1.33 -43.64 19.16
C ALA A 216 -0.58 -44.81 18.50
N ILE A 217 0.16 -44.55 17.40
CA ILE A 217 0.97 -45.58 16.72
C ILE A 217 2.11 -46.07 17.61
N ILE A 218 2.81 -45.16 18.30
CA ILE A 218 3.88 -45.52 19.25
C ILE A 218 3.32 -46.40 20.38
N LEU A 219 2.16 -46.02 20.94
CA LEU A 219 1.52 -46.75 22.03
C LEU A 219 1.06 -48.14 21.60
N LEU A 220 0.53 -48.28 20.38
CA LEU A 220 0.19 -49.57 19.77
C LEU A 220 1.43 -50.46 19.58
N GLY A 221 2.54 -49.88 19.11
CA GLY A 221 3.82 -50.57 18.99
C GLY A 221 4.31 -51.12 20.33
N ILE A 222 4.25 -50.31 21.40
CA ILE A 222 4.62 -50.73 22.76
C ILE A 222 3.72 -51.87 23.26
N ILE A 223 2.39 -51.77 23.09
CA ILE A 223 1.47 -52.83 23.52
C ILE A 223 1.77 -54.14 22.81
N ILE A 224 1.96 -54.12 21.49
CA ILE A 224 2.25 -55.33 20.71
C ILE A 224 3.58 -55.94 21.15
N PHE A 225 4.63 -55.13 21.32
CA PHE A 225 5.94 -55.62 21.72
C PHE A 225 5.98 -56.13 23.17
N SER A 226 5.14 -55.60 24.05
CA SER A 226 5.01 -56.06 25.44
C SER A 226 4.20 -57.36 25.60
N ARG A 227 3.51 -57.80 24.54
CA ARG A 227 2.70 -59.04 24.52
C ARG A 227 3.33 -60.18 23.71
N LEU A 228 4.50 -59.94 23.11
CA LEU A 228 5.39 -60.92 22.49
C LEU A 228 6.44 -61.37 23.52
#